data_AF-N9AB92-F1
#
_entry.id   AF-N9AB92-F1
#
_cell.length_a   1.000
_cell.length_b   1.000
_cell.length_c   1.000
_cell.angle_alpha   90.00
_cell.angle_beta   90.00
_cell.angle_gamma   90.00
#
_symmetry.space_group_name_H-M   'P 1'
#
loop_
_entity.id
_entity.type
_entity.pdbx_description
1 polymer ?
#
loop_
_entity_poly.entity_id
_entity_poly.type
_entity_poly.pdbx_seq_one_letter_code
_entity_poly.pdbx_strand_id
1 'polypeptide(L)'
;MKKNMSYILVLMLAVCTMSLMQTHAATLKKSCLKVHPLAEGDTDPEILQQYEQLCAKATRKDFNLQHKIKADIAQLYLDRGLHLKALQAVDQLSRENYITRQLTDISFLAGVAISNHALNYMRTTEIRPLNEETYAITKVFNDNVRLSQPVTVMPLRAEKDSGNKKKTVTTANKKNSSAKTRINAPVRSQTKETSSRNIVAKKTEPVVLPNVQSSSNPFGALRNN
;
A
#
# COMPACT_ATOMS: atom_id res chain seq x y z
N MET A 1 -37.95 1.94 58.79
CA MET A 1 -37.77 0.79 57.87
C MET A 1 -38.50 0.96 56.53
N LYS A 2 -39.85 0.99 56.43
CA LYS A 2 -40.56 0.95 55.12
C LYS A 2 -40.08 1.95 54.03
N LYS A 3 -39.73 3.20 54.37
CA LYS A 3 -39.26 4.19 53.36
C LYS A 3 -37.98 3.77 52.62
N ASN A 4 -37.04 3.11 53.30
CA ASN A 4 -35.72 2.78 52.73
C ASN A 4 -35.79 1.68 51.67
N MET A 5 -36.75 0.75 51.79
CA MET A 5 -36.98 -0.32 50.79
C MET A 5 -37.39 0.23 49.42
N SER A 6 -38.13 1.35 49.38
CA SER A 6 -38.59 1.97 48.13
C SER A 6 -37.44 2.46 47.26
N TYR A 7 -36.38 3.00 47.87
CA TYR A 7 -35.20 3.49 47.13
C TYR A 7 -34.35 2.34 46.56
N ILE A 8 -34.23 1.24 47.28
CA ILE A 8 -33.49 0.05 46.81
C ILE A 8 -34.16 -0.53 45.56
N LEU A 9 -35.50 -0.65 45.56
CA LEU A 9 -36.26 -1.18 44.42
C LEU A 9 -36.06 -0.31 43.15
N VAL A 10 -36.11 1.02 43.30
CA VAL A 10 -35.90 1.96 42.18
C VAL A 10 -34.47 1.91 41.66
N LEU A 11 -33.47 1.77 42.55
CA LEU A 11 -32.06 1.67 42.15
C LEU A 11 -31.79 0.39 41.32
N MET A 12 -32.35 -0.75 41.73
CA MET A 12 -32.19 -2.03 41.02
C MET A 12 -32.82 -1.98 39.62
N LEU A 13 -33.99 -1.35 39.47
CA LEU A 13 -34.64 -1.14 38.16
C LEU A 13 -33.79 -0.26 37.23
N ALA A 14 -33.18 0.81 37.74
CA ALA A 14 -32.33 1.71 36.95
C ALA A 14 -31.02 1.05 36.50
N VAL A 15 -30.46 0.12 37.28
CA VAL A 15 -29.26 -0.65 36.88
C VAL A 15 -29.60 -1.65 35.77
N CYS A 16 -30.72 -2.38 35.87
CA CYS A 16 -31.13 -3.35 34.85
C CYS A 16 -31.39 -2.72 33.46
N THR A 17 -31.86 -1.47 33.38
CA THR A 17 -32.08 -0.80 32.09
C THR A 17 -30.80 -0.52 31.30
N MET A 18 -29.63 -0.49 31.95
CA MET A 18 -28.34 -0.31 31.27
C MET A 18 -27.74 -1.62 30.74
N SER A 19 -28.29 -2.78 31.13
CA SER A 19 -27.79 -4.11 30.76
C SER A 19 -28.32 -4.64 29.42
N LEU A 20 -29.29 -3.95 28.80
CA LEU A 20 -30.03 -4.43 27.62
C LEU A 20 -29.78 -3.63 26.34
N MET A 21 -28.76 -2.76 26.31
CA MET A 21 -28.10 -2.39 25.06
C MET A 21 -27.19 -3.54 24.60
N GLN A 22 -27.80 -4.70 24.32
CA GLN A 22 -27.14 -5.78 23.60
C GLN A 22 -27.03 -5.36 22.14
N THR A 23 -26.01 -4.57 21.85
CA THR A 23 -25.62 -4.17 20.50
C THR A 23 -25.22 -5.44 19.73
N HIS A 24 -26.20 -6.05 19.05
CA HIS A 24 -25.93 -7.07 18.06
C HIS A 24 -24.88 -6.50 17.09
N ALA A 25 -23.70 -7.13 17.04
CA ALA A 25 -22.65 -6.71 16.12
C ALA A 25 -23.23 -6.62 14.71
N ALA A 26 -22.91 -5.55 13.98
CA ALA A 26 -23.56 -5.26 12.71
C ALA A 26 -23.23 -6.36 11.68
N THR A 27 -24.15 -7.32 11.47
CA THR A 27 -23.90 -8.44 10.56
C THR A 27 -24.35 -8.14 9.14
N LEU A 28 -23.47 -8.37 8.17
CA LEU A 28 -23.81 -8.31 6.75
C LEU A 28 -24.98 -9.26 6.41
N LYS A 29 -25.85 -8.78 5.53
CA LYS A 29 -26.98 -9.56 5.00
C LYS A 29 -26.45 -10.83 4.33
N LYS A 30 -27.03 -12.01 4.61
CA LYS A 30 -26.56 -13.31 4.07
C LYS A 30 -26.40 -13.35 2.54
N SER A 31 -27.20 -12.58 1.81
CA SER A 31 -27.09 -12.42 0.34
C SER A 31 -25.89 -11.60 -0.12
N CYS A 32 -25.30 -10.78 0.74
CA CYS A 32 -24.03 -10.08 0.52
C CYS A 32 -22.85 -11.04 0.77
N LEU A 33 -22.85 -11.75 1.91
CA LEU A 33 -21.84 -12.76 2.25
C LEU A 33 -21.73 -13.87 1.18
N LYS A 34 -22.85 -14.30 0.57
CA LYS A 34 -22.84 -15.27 -0.53
C LYS A 34 -22.07 -14.79 -1.79
N VAL A 35 -21.92 -13.49 -1.98
CA VAL A 35 -21.14 -12.90 -3.10
C VAL A 35 -19.73 -12.52 -2.68
N HIS A 36 -19.55 -12.15 -1.40
CA HIS A 36 -18.26 -11.75 -0.82
C HIS A 36 -17.93 -12.60 0.42
N PRO A 37 -17.58 -13.89 0.24
CA PRO A 37 -17.33 -14.81 1.36
C PRO A 37 -16.10 -14.41 2.20
N LEU A 38 -15.19 -13.60 1.65
CA LEU A 38 -14.06 -13.03 2.41
C LEU A 38 -14.53 -12.19 3.61
N ALA A 39 -15.75 -11.63 3.54
CA ALA A 39 -16.37 -10.85 4.62
C ALA A 39 -16.89 -11.70 5.80
N GLU A 40 -16.82 -13.03 5.71
CA GLU A 40 -17.30 -13.92 6.76
C GLU A 40 -16.42 -13.80 8.02
N GLY A 41 -17.07 -13.74 9.19
CA GLY A 41 -16.42 -13.54 10.48
C GLY A 41 -16.00 -12.10 10.81
N ASP A 42 -16.19 -11.12 9.91
CA ASP A 42 -15.81 -9.73 10.21
C ASP A 42 -16.74 -9.05 11.23
N THR A 43 -16.14 -8.24 12.08
CA THR A 43 -16.80 -7.48 13.16
C THR A 43 -16.41 -6.00 13.19
N ASP A 44 -15.44 -5.58 12.38
CA ASP A 44 -15.01 -4.17 12.29
C ASP A 44 -16.05 -3.33 11.51
N PRO A 45 -16.56 -2.23 12.07
CA PRO A 45 -17.68 -1.48 11.48
C PRO A 45 -17.32 -0.79 10.17
N GLU A 46 -16.06 -0.41 9.94
CA GLU A 46 -15.65 0.24 8.68
C GLU A 46 -15.56 -0.80 7.55
N ILE A 47 -15.01 -1.98 7.83
CA ILE A 47 -14.98 -3.12 6.88
C ILE A 47 -16.41 -3.54 6.52
N LEU A 48 -17.28 -3.68 7.52
CA LEU A 48 -18.69 -4.03 7.33
C LEU A 48 -19.44 -2.97 6.51
N GLN A 49 -19.23 -1.68 6.79
CA GLN A 49 -19.83 -0.58 6.03
C GLN A 49 -19.40 -0.58 4.56
N GLN A 50 -18.11 -0.83 4.26
CA GLN A 50 -17.63 -0.94 2.89
C GLN A 50 -18.26 -2.14 2.15
N TYR A 51 -18.43 -3.29 2.80
CA TYR A 51 -19.15 -4.42 2.21
C TYR A 51 -20.64 -4.14 1.99
N GLU A 52 -21.32 -3.39 2.89
CA GLU A 52 -22.68 -2.92 2.63
C GLU A 52 -22.76 -2.00 1.40
N GLN A 53 -21.79 -1.09 1.24
CA GLN A 53 -21.68 -0.22 0.07
C GLN A 53 -21.37 -1.02 -1.21
N LEU A 54 -20.52 -2.04 -1.15
CA LEU A 54 -20.22 -2.95 -2.27
C LEU A 54 -21.48 -3.71 -2.74
N CYS A 55 -22.27 -4.18 -1.78
CA CYS A 55 -23.50 -4.93 -2.02
C CYS A 55 -24.71 -4.07 -2.43
N ALA A 56 -24.64 -2.73 -2.30
CA ALA A 56 -25.71 -1.80 -2.64
C ALA A 56 -26.08 -1.84 -4.13
N LYS A 57 -27.37 -1.61 -4.46
CA LYS A 57 -27.88 -1.72 -5.84
C LYS A 57 -27.21 -0.77 -6.84
N ALA A 58 -26.76 0.40 -6.39
CA ALA A 58 -26.07 1.38 -7.23
C ALA A 58 -24.69 0.86 -7.69
N THR A 59 -23.90 0.36 -6.73
CA THR A 59 -22.52 -0.11 -6.92
C THR A 59 -22.40 -1.26 -7.91
N ARG A 60 -23.38 -2.18 -7.93
CA ARG A 60 -23.38 -3.41 -8.77
C ARG A 60 -23.24 -3.19 -10.28
N LYS A 61 -23.46 -1.97 -10.78
CA LYS A 61 -23.34 -1.64 -12.21
C LYS A 61 -22.05 -0.90 -12.57
N ASP A 62 -21.30 -0.40 -11.59
CA ASP A 62 -20.04 0.30 -11.79
C ASP A 62 -18.88 -0.58 -11.30
N PHE A 63 -18.13 -1.14 -12.24
CA PHE A 63 -16.97 -1.98 -11.92
C PHE A 63 -15.80 -1.17 -11.36
N ASN A 64 -15.64 0.10 -11.73
CA ASN A 64 -14.57 0.95 -11.18
C ASN A 64 -14.84 1.28 -9.71
N LEU A 65 -16.09 1.60 -9.38
CA LEU A 65 -16.52 1.79 -7.99
C LEU A 65 -16.40 0.50 -7.16
N GLN A 66 -16.77 -0.65 -7.73
CA GLN A 66 -16.57 -1.96 -7.08
C GLN A 66 -15.09 -2.25 -6.81
N HIS A 67 -14.21 -2.07 -7.80
CA HIS A 67 -12.77 -2.28 -7.63
C HIS A 67 -12.18 -1.34 -6.58
N LYS A 68 -12.60 -0.06 -6.57
CA LYS A 68 -12.18 0.89 -5.55
C LYS A 68 -12.60 0.45 -4.14
N ILE A 69 -13.87 0.13 -3.93
CA ILE A 69 -14.37 -0.30 -2.61
C ILE A 69 -13.67 -1.58 -2.14
N LYS A 70 -13.41 -2.54 -3.03
CA LYS A 70 -12.59 -3.73 -2.73
C LYS A 70 -11.15 -3.37 -2.33
N ALA A 71 -10.53 -2.35 -2.95
CA ALA A 71 -9.19 -1.89 -2.60
C ALA A 71 -9.16 -1.14 -1.26
N ASP A 72 -10.19 -0.33 -0.98
CA ASP A 72 -10.39 0.33 0.31
C ASP A 72 -10.62 -0.73 1.43
N ILE A 73 -11.32 -1.83 1.15
CA ILE A 73 -11.43 -3.00 2.05
C ILE A 73 -10.08 -3.70 2.24
N ALA A 74 -9.28 -3.89 1.17
CA ALA A 74 -7.95 -4.48 1.27
C ALA A 74 -7.00 -3.64 2.15
N GLN A 75 -7.13 -2.31 2.09
CA GLN A 75 -6.42 -1.39 2.98
C GLN A 75 -6.89 -1.54 4.43
N LEU A 76 -8.20 -1.56 4.69
CA LEU A 76 -8.72 -1.76 6.05
C LEU A 76 -8.26 -3.08 6.66
N TYR A 77 -8.23 -4.19 5.89
CA TYR A 77 -7.66 -5.45 6.39
C TYR A 77 -6.18 -5.31 6.79
N LEU A 78 -5.37 -4.57 6.03
CA LEU A 78 -3.98 -4.30 6.40
C LEU A 78 -3.91 -3.45 7.68
N ASP A 79 -4.68 -2.36 7.75
CA ASP A 79 -4.69 -1.42 8.87
C ASP A 79 -5.17 -2.05 10.19
N ARG A 80 -5.98 -3.12 10.12
CA ARG A 80 -6.40 -3.94 11.27
C ARG A 80 -5.48 -5.13 11.56
N GLY A 81 -4.36 -5.28 10.86
CA GLY A 81 -3.43 -6.40 11.02
C GLY A 81 -3.97 -7.76 10.54
N LEU A 82 -5.06 -7.76 9.76
CA LEU A 82 -5.68 -8.93 9.15
C LEU A 82 -4.96 -9.31 7.85
N HIS A 83 -3.62 -9.40 7.90
CA HIS A 83 -2.72 -9.48 6.76
C HIS A 83 -3.07 -10.58 5.75
N LEU A 84 -3.58 -11.74 6.19
CA LEU A 84 -4.03 -12.82 5.31
C LEU A 84 -5.30 -12.44 4.53
N LYS A 85 -6.29 -11.78 5.16
CA LYS A 85 -7.47 -11.26 4.45
C LYS A 85 -7.08 -10.13 3.49
N ALA A 86 -6.11 -9.29 3.86
CA ALA A 86 -5.58 -8.24 2.97
C ALA A 86 -4.99 -8.84 1.68
N LEU A 87 -4.13 -9.86 1.80
CA LEU A 87 -3.58 -10.58 0.63
C LEU A 87 -4.67 -11.27 -0.19
N GLN A 88 -5.67 -11.89 0.45
CA GLN A 88 -6.81 -12.50 -0.26
C GLN A 88 -7.66 -11.47 -1.02
N ALA A 89 -7.84 -10.25 -0.48
CA ALA A 89 -8.54 -9.17 -1.17
C ALA A 89 -7.74 -8.64 -2.38
N VAL A 90 -6.41 -8.53 -2.26
CA VAL A 90 -5.55 -8.14 -3.39
C VAL A 90 -5.52 -9.21 -4.48
N ASP A 91 -5.45 -10.51 -4.12
CA ASP A 91 -5.49 -11.62 -5.08
C ASP A 91 -6.81 -11.63 -5.88
N GLN A 92 -7.95 -11.37 -5.23
CA GLN A 92 -9.25 -11.23 -5.91
C GLN A 92 -9.23 -10.08 -6.93
N LEU A 93 -8.70 -8.91 -6.58
CA LEU A 93 -8.58 -7.77 -7.49
C LEU A 93 -7.59 -8.01 -8.63
N SER A 94 -6.48 -8.69 -8.35
CA SER A 94 -5.49 -9.08 -9.37
C SER A 94 -6.08 -10.01 -10.42
N ARG A 95 -6.93 -10.98 -10.01
CA ARG A 95 -7.69 -11.86 -10.92
C ARG A 95 -8.74 -11.10 -11.75
N GLU A 96 -9.25 -9.98 -11.23
CA GLU A 96 -10.11 -9.03 -11.96
C GLU A 96 -9.31 -8.08 -12.88
N ASN A 97 -7.98 -8.28 -12.99
CA ASN A 97 -7.02 -7.42 -13.71
C ASN A 97 -6.91 -5.99 -13.16
N TYR A 98 -7.40 -5.75 -11.94
CA TYR A 98 -7.29 -4.46 -11.26
C TYR A 98 -6.01 -4.43 -10.43
N ILE A 99 -4.94 -3.91 -11.03
CA ILE A 99 -3.62 -3.77 -10.40
C ILE A 99 -3.30 -2.28 -10.25
N THR A 100 -3.02 -1.84 -9.02
CA THR A 100 -2.68 -0.45 -8.70
C THR A 100 -1.51 -0.41 -7.71
N ARG A 101 -0.86 0.75 -7.59
CA ARG A 101 0.19 0.96 -6.59
C ARG A 101 -0.28 0.68 -5.17
N GLN A 102 -1.51 1.05 -4.82
CA GLN A 102 -2.09 0.77 -3.50
C GLN A 102 -2.08 -0.75 -3.22
N LEU A 103 -2.40 -1.57 -4.21
CA LEU A 103 -2.44 -3.03 -4.06
C LEU A 103 -1.04 -3.67 -4.02
N THR A 104 -0.05 -3.11 -4.72
CA THR A 104 1.35 -3.55 -4.56
C THR A 104 1.91 -3.16 -3.19
N ASP A 105 1.60 -1.95 -2.73
CA ASP A 105 2.04 -1.45 -1.42
C ASP A 105 1.37 -2.27 -0.29
N ILE A 106 0.07 -2.60 -0.39
CA ILE A 106 -0.64 -3.51 0.54
C ILE A 106 -0.02 -4.92 0.51
N SER A 107 0.24 -5.48 -0.67
CA SER A 107 0.80 -6.83 -0.81
C SER A 107 2.17 -6.95 -0.14
N PHE A 108 3.03 -5.95 -0.36
CA PHE A 108 4.35 -5.88 0.24
C PHE A 108 4.26 -5.78 1.77
N LEU A 109 3.46 -4.84 2.29
CA LEU A 109 3.32 -4.61 3.73
C LEU A 109 2.73 -5.82 4.46
N ALA A 110 1.68 -6.45 3.92
CA ALA A 110 1.08 -7.65 4.50
C ALA A 110 2.04 -8.85 4.46
N GLY A 111 2.76 -9.05 3.34
CA GLY A 111 3.77 -10.11 3.21
C GLY A 111 4.96 -9.93 4.18
N VAL A 112 5.43 -8.69 4.37
CA VAL A 112 6.47 -8.34 5.34
C VAL A 112 5.99 -8.59 6.77
N ALA A 113 4.77 -8.20 7.12
CA ALA A 113 4.23 -8.40 8.46
C ALA A 113 4.11 -9.89 8.82
N ILE A 114 3.60 -10.72 7.91
CA ILE A 114 3.52 -12.19 8.08
C ILE A 114 4.92 -12.80 8.23
N SER A 115 5.86 -12.41 7.36
CA SER A 115 7.24 -12.92 7.39
C SER A 115 7.97 -12.53 8.68
N ASN A 116 7.78 -11.29 9.15
CA ASN A 116 8.34 -10.80 10.40
C ASN A 116 7.72 -11.50 11.62
N HIS A 117 6.41 -11.76 11.62
CA HIS A 117 5.76 -12.56 12.67
C HIS A 117 6.35 -13.97 12.75
N ALA A 118 6.49 -14.67 11.62
CA ALA A 118 7.10 -16.00 11.57
C ALA A 118 8.56 -15.99 12.05
N LEU A 119 9.38 -15.04 11.59
CA LEU A 119 10.78 -14.89 12.01
C LEU A 119 10.90 -14.59 13.52
N ASN A 120 9.99 -13.79 14.08
CA ASN A 120 9.98 -13.53 15.51
C ASN A 120 9.59 -14.78 16.30
N TYR A 121 8.53 -15.50 15.91
CA TYR A 121 8.13 -16.76 16.55
C TYR A 121 9.28 -17.80 16.56
N MET A 122 9.99 -17.96 15.43
CA MET A 122 11.18 -18.81 15.35
C MET A 122 12.28 -18.42 16.36
N ARG A 123 12.46 -17.13 16.61
CA ARG A 123 13.51 -16.59 17.49
C ARG A 123 13.12 -16.53 18.96
N THR A 124 11.84 -16.31 19.28
CA THR A 124 11.37 -16.08 20.66
C THR A 124 10.67 -17.30 21.27
N THR A 125 10.04 -18.13 20.45
CA THR A 125 9.24 -19.27 20.91
C THR A 125 9.92 -20.60 20.58
N GLU A 126 10.44 -20.75 19.36
CA GLU A 126 11.22 -21.94 18.96
C GLU A 126 12.72 -21.82 19.32
N ILE A 127 13.17 -20.61 19.68
CA ILE A 127 14.55 -20.25 20.08
C ILE A 127 15.62 -20.79 19.11
N ARG A 128 15.32 -20.80 17.80
CA ARG A 128 16.21 -21.34 16.77
C ARG A 128 16.71 -20.28 15.77
N PRO A 129 17.92 -20.45 15.21
CA PRO A 129 18.37 -19.67 14.08
C PRO A 129 17.59 -20.05 12.79
N LEU A 130 17.77 -19.24 11.76
CA LEU A 130 17.45 -19.63 10.38
C LEU A 130 18.43 -20.73 9.94
N ASN A 131 17.97 -21.71 9.17
CA ASN A 131 18.86 -22.60 8.43
C ASN A 131 19.46 -21.86 7.22
N GLU A 132 20.46 -22.47 6.57
CA GLU A 132 21.19 -21.86 5.44
C GLU A 132 20.25 -21.42 4.29
N GLU A 133 19.29 -22.27 3.93
CA GLU A 133 18.28 -22.00 2.90
C GLU A 133 17.38 -20.79 3.24
N THR A 134 16.74 -20.79 4.42
CA THR A 134 15.85 -19.69 4.82
C THR A 134 16.65 -18.40 5.01
N TYR A 135 17.90 -18.49 5.49
CA TYR A 135 18.81 -17.35 5.60
C TYR A 135 19.18 -16.78 4.23
N ALA A 136 19.53 -17.61 3.25
CA ALA A 136 19.87 -17.18 1.90
C ALA A 136 18.70 -16.44 1.23
N ILE A 137 17.48 -17.00 1.29
CA ILE A 137 16.26 -16.38 0.74
C ILE A 137 15.96 -15.06 1.45
N THR A 138 16.01 -15.04 2.79
CA THR A 138 15.76 -13.83 3.59
C THR A 138 16.83 -12.75 3.35
N LYS A 139 18.08 -13.14 3.11
CA LYS A 139 19.17 -12.20 2.77
C LYS A 139 18.91 -11.51 1.43
N VAL A 140 18.52 -12.27 0.39
CA VAL A 140 18.16 -11.68 -0.92
C VAL A 140 17.01 -10.68 -0.78
N PHE A 141 16.01 -10.97 0.05
CA PHE A 141 14.96 -10.00 0.36
C PHE A 141 15.51 -8.75 1.07
N ASN A 142 16.35 -8.91 2.10
CA ASN A 142 16.92 -7.79 2.85
C ASN A 142 17.81 -6.88 1.99
N ASP A 143 18.62 -7.45 1.08
CA ASP A 143 19.47 -6.70 0.17
C ASP A 143 18.62 -5.89 -0.83
N ASN A 144 17.55 -6.47 -1.39
CA ASN A 144 16.61 -5.74 -2.26
C ASN A 144 15.90 -4.58 -1.54
N VAL A 145 15.52 -4.76 -0.26
CA VAL A 145 14.96 -3.68 0.57
C VAL A 145 15.98 -2.57 0.81
N ARG A 146 17.27 -2.89 1.01
CA ARG A 146 18.35 -1.89 1.13
C ARG A 146 18.57 -1.11 -0.16
N LEU A 147 18.49 -1.77 -1.32
CA LEU A 147 18.60 -1.12 -2.63
C LEU A 147 17.37 -0.25 -2.96
N SER A 148 16.23 -0.52 -2.32
CA SER A 148 14.96 0.21 -2.50
C SER A 148 14.75 1.36 -1.51
N GLN A 149 15.82 1.87 -0.87
CA GLN A 149 15.72 3.00 0.06
C GLN A 149 15.18 4.27 -0.63
N PRO A 150 14.31 5.06 0.02
CA PRO A 150 13.82 6.31 -0.53
C PRO A 150 14.98 7.28 -0.83
N VAL A 151 15.04 7.77 -2.08
CA VAL A 151 16.05 8.77 -2.47
C VAL A 151 15.77 10.07 -1.74
N THR A 152 16.51 10.31 -0.66
CA THR A 152 16.55 11.62 0.01
C THR A 152 17.25 12.61 -0.92
N VAL A 153 16.47 13.27 -1.78
CA VAL A 153 16.92 14.45 -2.54
C VAL A 153 17.31 15.54 -1.55
N MET A 154 18.59 15.53 -1.17
CA MET A 154 19.19 16.57 -0.34
C MET A 154 18.92 17.91 -1.01
N PRO A 155 18.33 18.90 -0.32
CA PRO A 155 18.05 20.19 -0.93
C PRO A 155 19.36 20.76 -1.49
N LEU A 156 19.39 21.01 -2.80
CA LEU A 156 20.50 21.71 -3.42
C LEU A 156 20.66 23.04 -2.69
N ARG A 157 21.69 23.14 -1.84
CA ARG A 157 22.12 24.43 -1.30
C ARG A 157 22.51 25.25 -2.52
N ALA A 158 21.64 26.17 -2.92
CA ALA A 158 21.94 27.11 -3.97
C ALA A 158 23.21 27.85 -3.54
N GLU A 159 24.33 27.56 -4.20
CA GLU A 159 25.53 28.35 -4.03
C GLU A 159 25.18 29.76 -4.46
N LYS A 160 25.09 30.67 -3.48
CA LYS A 160 25.13 32.08 -3.75
C LYS A 160 26.53 32.36 -4.27
N ASP A 161 26.68 32.35 -5.59
CA ASP A 161 27.84 32.85 -6.30
C ASP A 161 28.14 34.25 -5.76
N SER A 162 29.14 34.31 -4.88
CA SER A 162 29.59 35.52 -4.21
C SER A 162 30.77 36.11 -4.99
N GLY A 163 30.59 36.20 -6.32
CA GLY A 163 31.51 36.78 -7.29
C GLY A 163 31.96 38.19 -6.91
N ASN A 164 33.03 38.28 -6.12
CA ASN A 164 33.41 39.51 -5.45
C ASN A 164 34.25 40.43 -6.36
N LYS A 165 33.55 41.25 -7.14
CA LYS A 165 33.95 42.59 -7.61
C LYS A 165 35.37 42.75 -8.20
N LYS A 166 35.44 42.92 -9.53
CA LYS A 166 36.38 43.89 -10.15
C LYS A 166 35.61 44.89 -11.03
N LYS A 167 36.13 46.12 -11.10
CA LYS A 167 35.50 47.30 -11.75
C LYS A 167 35.92 47.42 -13.23
N THR A 168 35.12 48.16 -14.02
CA THR A 168 35.48 49.18 -15.06
C THR A 168 34.21 49.42 -15.91
N VAL A 169 33.42 50.49 -15.68
CA VAL A 169 33.49 51.85 -16.30
C VAL A 169 33.10 51.85 -17.80
N THR A 170 32.16 52.67 -18.31
CA THR A 170 31.44 53.84 -17.73
C THR A 170 29.96 53.53 -17.35
N THR A 171 28.84 53.88 -18.02
CA THR A 171 28.52 54.60 -19.29
C THR A 171 27.09 55.21 -19.22
N ALA A 172 26.71 56.09 -20.17
CA ALA A 172 25.39 56.77 -20.27
C ALA A 172 24.25 55.82 -20.75
N ASN A 173 22.93 56.13 -20.67
CA ASN A 173 22.27 57.44 -20.63
C ASN A 173 20.87 57.44 -19.93
N LYS A 174 20.32 58.64 -19.75
CA LYS A 174 19.00 59.10 -19.23
C LYS A 174 17.77 58.14 -19.24
N LYS A 175 17.01 58.22 -18.13
CA LYS A 175 15.54 58.48 -17.98
C LYS A 175 14.60 57.99 -19.12
N ASN A 176 13.47 57.30 -18.87
CA ASN A 176 12.27 57.83 -18.17
C ASN A 176 11.09 56.80 -18.14
N SER A 177 9.95 57.20 -17.52
CA SER A 177 8.57 56.76 -17.81
C SER A 177 8.04 55.37 -17.38
N SER A 178 7.39 55.37 -16.21
CA SER A 178 6.05 54.80 -15.91
C SER A 178 5.31 53.93 -16.95
N ALA A 179 5.03 52.69 -16.54
CA ALA A 179 3.75 51.97 -16.51
C ALA A 179 2.64 52.23 -17.57
N LYS A 180 2.14 51.13 -18.18
CA LYS A 180 0.71 50.75 -18.06
C LYS A 180 0.41 49.27 -18.37
N THR A 181 -0.68 48.77 -17.78
CA THR A 181 -1.18 47.39 -17.91
C THR A 181 -2.21 47.23 -19.04
N ARG A 182 -2.13 46.14 -19.81
CA ARG A 182 -3.21 45.41 -20.52
C ARG A 182 -2.57 44.10 -21.04
N ILE A 183 -2.97 42.90 -20.61
CA ILE A 183 -4.25 42.23 -20.88
C ILE A 183 -4.58 42.23 -22.38
N ASN A 184 -4.30 41.10 -23.03
CA ASN A 184 -5.21 40.46 -23.98
C ASN A 184 -4.75 39.04 -24.35
N ALA A 185 -5.71 38.12 -24.42
CA ALA A 185 -5.63 36.77 -24.97
C ALA A 185 -7.06 36.32 -25.32
N PRO A 186 -7.28 35.25 -26.11
CA PRO A 186 -6.33 34.45 -26.87
C PRO A 186 -6.55 34.56 -28.39
N VAL A 187 -5.66 33.97 -29.19
CA VAL A 187 -5.95 33.62 -30.60
C VAL A 187 -5.72 32.13 -30.81
N ARG A 188 -6.67 31.50 -31.50
CA ARG A 188 -6.73 30.06 -31.80
C ARG A 188 -6.30 29.83 -33.24
N SER A 189 -5.29 28.99 -33.46
CA SER A 189 -4.91 28.46 -34.76
C SER A 189 -4.83 26.94 -34.72
N GLN A 190 -5.25 26.29 -35.80
CA GLN A 190 -5.42 24.83 -35.88
C GLN A 190 -4.28 24.17 -36.67
N THR A 191 -4.18 22.85 -36.52
CA THR A 191 -3.64 21.88 -37.50
C THR A 191 -2.22 22.08 -38.03
N LYS A 192 -1.38 21.07 -37.80
CA LYS A 192 -1.14 20.06 -38.85
C LYS A 192 -0.84 18.69 -38.26
N GLU A 193 -1.26 17.66 -38.97
CA GLU A 193 -0.97 16.25 -38.67
C GLU A 193 0.40 15.87 -39.24
N THR A 194 1.10 14.92 -38.61
CA THR A 194 2.18 14.18 -39.28
C THR A 194 2.15 12.70 -38.88
N SER A 195 1.68 11.89 -39.82
CA SER A 195 2.01 10.49 -40.14
C SER A 195 2.51 9.51 -39.04
N SER A 196 1.92 8.32 -39.06
CA SER A 196 2.31 7.16 -38.26
C SER A 196 3.69 6.59 -38.61
N ARG A 197 4.34 5.94 -37.63
CA ARG A 197 5.37 4.92 -37.88
C ARG A 197 5.11 3.71 -36.97
N ASN A 198 5.10 2.53 -37.58
CA ASN A 198 4.99 1.26 -36.87
C ASN A 198 6.26 1.00 -36.04
N ILE A 199 6.09 0.47 -34.83
CA ILE A 199 7.18 -0.18 -34.09
C ILE A 199 6.83 -1.67 -34.00
N VAL A 200 7.71 -2.49 -34.58
CA VAL A 200 7.54 -3.95 -34.66
C VAL A 200 7.85 -4.58 -33.31
N ALA A 201 6.98 -5.48 -32.85
CA ALA A 201 7.23 -6.27 -31.64
C ALA A 201 8.40 -7.24 -31.86
N LYS A 202 9.49 -7.11 -31.10
CA LYS A 202 10.58 -8.09 -31.10
C LYS A 202 10.22 -9.27 -30.20
N LYS A 203 10.19 -10.47 -30.78
CA LYS A 203 9.89 -11.75 -30.12
C LYS A 203 10.99 -12.16 -29.13
N THR A 204 10.59 -12.92 -28.12
CA THR A 204 11.43 -13.52 -27.07
C THR A 204 12.55 -14.41 -27.61
N GLU A 205 13.68 -14.41 -26.90
CA GLU A 205 14.83 -15.30 -27.10
C GLU A 205 15.02 -16.16 -25.83
N PRO A 206 15.25 -17.48 -25.93
CA PRO A 206 15.31 -18.36 -24.76
C PRO A 206 16.68 -18.31 -24.08
N VAL A 207 16.69 -18.09 -22.76
CA VAL A 207 17.92 -18.16 -21.95
C VAL A 207 18.31 -19.63 -21.73
N VAL A 208 19.56 -19.97 -22.02
CA VAL A 208 20.12 -21.32 -21.86
C VAL A 208 20.36 -21.64 -20.38
N LEU A 209 19.94 -22.84 -19.96
CA LEU A 209 20.23 -23.38 -18.63
C LEU A 209 21.70 -23.84 -18.53
N PRO A 210 22.48 -23.40 -17.53
CA PRO A 210 23.79 -23.97 -17.26
C PRO A 210 23.66 -25.40 -16.73
N ASN A 211 24.16 -26.38 -17.49
CA ASN A 211 24.30 -27.76 -17.02
C ASN A 211 25.45 -27.84 -16.01
N VAL A 212 25.15 -28.09 -14.74
CA VAL A 212 26.16 -28.29 -13.69
C VAL A 212 26.14 -29.75 -13.25
N GLN A 213 27.20 -30.48 -13.56
CA GLN A 213 27.36 -31.87 -13.11
C GLN A 213 27.52 -31.93 -11.59
N SER A 214 26.81 -32.86 -10.96
CA SER A 214 27.04 -33.21 -9.56
C SER A 214 28.37 -33.97 -9.44
N SER A 215 29.29 -33.44 -8.64
CA SER A 215 30.45 -34.15 -8.11
C SER A 215 30.68 -33.74 -6.64
N SER A 216 31.40 -34.57 -5.89
CA SER A 216 31.17 -34.70 -4.44
C SER A 216 32.29 -34.18 -3.54
N ASN A 217 31.88 -33.87 -2.30
CA ASN A 217 32.69 -33.68 -1.08
C ASN A 217 33.45 -32.32 -0.93
N PRO A 218 32.99 -31.41 -0.04
CA PRO A 218 33.62 -30.10 0.17
C PRO A 218 34.93 -30.11 0.99
N PHE A 219 35.37 -31.26 1.52
CA PHE A 219 36.56 -31.34 2.41
C PHE A 219 37.86 -31.79 1.71
N GLY A 220 37.87 -31.91 0.37
CA GLY A 220 39.03 -32.44 -0.37
C GLY A 220 40.33 -31.61 -0.29
N ALA A 221 40.24 -30.33 0.08
CA ALA A 221 41.37 -29.39 0.02
C ALA A 221 42.31 -29.37 1.25
N LEU A 222 42.05 -30.18 2.29
CA LEU A 222 42.76 -30.13 3.57
C LEU A 222 43.76 -31.29 3.80
N ARG A 223 44.41 -31.76 2.74
CA ARG A 223 45.52 -32.73 2.83
C ARG A 223 46.74 -32.25 2.05
N ASN A 224 47.67 -31.61 2.76
CA ASN A 224 49.13 -31.75 2.60
C ASN A 224 49.84 -30.91 3.68
N ASN A 225 50.49 -31.61 4.61
CA ASN A 225 51.58 -31.19 5.50
C ASN A 225 52.30 -32.48 5.93
#